data_AF-A0AA95MIK6-F1
#
_entry.id   AF-A0AA95MIK6-F1
#
_cell.length_a   1.000
_cell.length_b   1.000
_cell.length_c   1.000
_cell.angle_alpha   90.00
_cell.angle_beta   90.00
_cell.angle_gamma   90.00
#
_symmetry.space_group_name_H-M   'P 1'
#
loop_
_entity.id
_entity.type
_entity.pdbx_description
1 polymer ?
#
loop_
_entity_poly.entity_id
_entity_poly.type
_entity_poly.pdbx_seq_one_letter_code
_entity_poly.pdbx_strand_id
1 'polypeptide(L)'
;MKFLKGVLIIIAILFMLAMGIVAPISFIGMVIFIIGLFLNRQYRKRNSRFAKSGWFIAVGIISSFVLAMVFSAPSEEKKDADQPKSVSVNKEKKAEAAIIKAKEKVDAEEKAKAEEKRLAEEKAKAEKEELEKQEAAKLSQEELAKSMGLEPITVGRVVDGDTLVTSDGRKIRLVGVNTPESTTRHEEYGKEASNYTTSKLNGKQVWIQKDVSETDRYSRLLRIVWLSVPENDMDENEIRSKMFNADLVLNGYAEPSTYPPDVKYSEFFVKFAREARAANKGLWVFGDQGTTKGDLDSTQNNNSGSSSSTGDTSGGSTSGS
;
A
#
# COMPACT_ATOMS: atom_id res chain seq x y z
N MET A 1 -33.15 2.03 5.91
CA MET A 1 -33.01 1.17 4.70
C MET A 1 -31.80 0.24 4.68
N LYS A 2 -30.59 0.64 5.11
CA LYS A 2 -29.40 -0.25 5.09
C LYS A 2 -29.49 -1.42 6.08
N PHE A 3 -30.08 -1.19 7.26
CA PHE A 3 -30.26 -2.22 8.30
C PHE A 3 -31.22 -3.33 7.88
N LEU A 4 -32.36 -2.96 7.29
CA LEU A 4 -33.37 -3.92 6.79
C LEU A 4 -32.83 -4.83 5.67
N LYS A 5 -31.92 -4.31 4.83
CA LYS A 5 -31.25 -5.11 3.79
C LYS A 5 -30.27 -6.13 4.37
N GLY A 6 -29.62 -5.82 5.49
CA GLY A 6 -28.73 -6.77 6.19
C GLY A 6 -29.50 -7.93 6.79
N VAL A 7 -30.65 -7.66 7.42
CA VAL A 7 -31.51 -8.68 8.04
C VAL A 7 -32.08 -9.65 7.00
N LEU A 8 -32.55 -9.14 5.84
CA LEU A 8 -33.06 -9.99 4.76
C LEU A 8 -32.00 -10.94 4.17
N ILE A 9 -30.74 -10.50 4.08
CA ILE A 9 -29.64 -11.34 3.59
C ILE A 9 -29.34 -12.46 4.58
N ILE A 10 -29.35 -12.17 5.88
CA ILE A 10 -29.10 -13.18 6.92
C ILE A 10 -30.22 -14.23 6.93
N ILE A 11 -31.48 -13.82 6.78
CA ILE A 11 -32.63 -14.72 6.69
C ILE A 11 -32.53 -15.61 5.44
N ALA A 12 -32.13 -15.06 4.29
CA ALA A 12 -31.95 -15.84 3.06
C ALA A 12 -30.82 -16.89 3.19
N ILE A 13 -29.71 -16.55 3.86
CA ILE A 13 -28.60 -17.47 4.11
C ILE A 13 -29.04 -18.60 5.05
N LEU A 14 -29.77 -18.28 6.13
CA LEU A 14 -30.31 -19.27 7.06
C LEU A 14 -31.31 -20.22 6.39
N PHE A 15 -32.20 -19.69 5.55
CA PHE A 15 -33.16 -20.49 4.78
C PHE A 15 -32.46 -21.44 3.79
N MET A 16 -31.41 -20.98 3.12
CA MET A 16 -30.62 -21.83 2.20
C MET A 16 -29.81 -22.90 2.95
N LEU A 17 -29.24 -22.60 4.12
CA LEU A 17 -28.59 -23.59 4.96
C LEU A 17 -29.56 -24.69 5.43
N ALA A 18 -30.80 -24.33 5.78
CA ALA A 18 -31.83 -25.29 6.14
C ALA A 18 -32.25 -26.19 4.96
N MET A 19 -32.34 -25.65 3.75
CA MET A 19 -32.63 -26.44 2.53
C MET A 19 -31.46 -27.34 2.09
N GLY A 20 -30.21 -26.95 2.39
CA GLY A 20 -29.00 -27.73 2.08
C GLY A 20 -28.93 -29.11 2.76
N ILE A 21 -29.65 -29.27 3.88
CA ILE A 21 -29.76 -30.56 4.60
C ILE A 21 -30.69 -31.54 3.84
N VAL A 22 -31.65 -31.03 3.08
CA VAL A 22 -32.69 -31.85 2.43
C VAL A 22 -32.29 -32.27 1.01
N ALA A 23 -31.46 -31.48 0.30
CA ALA A 23 -31.01 -31.79 -1.06
C ALA A 23 -29.57 -31.30 -1.30
N PRO A 24 -28.56 -32.18 -1.34
CA PRO A 24 -27.14 -31.78 -1.43
C PRO A 24 -26.77 -31.08 -2.76
N ILE A 25 -27.60 -31.21 -3.81
CA ILE A 25 -27.41 -30.53 -5.10
C ILE A 25 -27.58 -28.99 -4.97
N SER A 26 -28.25 -28.51 -3.91
CA SER A 26 -28.44 -27.08 -3.64
C SER A 26 -27.15 -26.33 -3.29
N PHE A 27 -26.06 -27.02 -2.92
CA PHE A 27 -24.75 -26.40 -2.64
C PHE A 27 -24.12 -25.75 -3.88
N ILE A 28 -24.38 -26.27 -5.08
CA ILE A 28 -23.85 -25.72 -6.33
C ILE A 28 -24.43 -24.31 -6.58
N GLY A 29 -25.72 -24.13 -6.30
CA GLY A 29 -26.38 -22.82 -6.36
C GLY A 29 -25.82 -21.83 -5.33
N MET A 30 -25.49 -22.31 -4.13
CA MET A 30 -24.91 -21.48 -3.06
C MET A 30 -23.53 -20.94 -3.44
N VAL A 31 -22.67 -21.77 -4.04
CA VAL A 31 -21.34 -21.35 -4.52
C VAL A 31 -21.46 -20.27 -5.59
N ILE A 32 -22.35 -20.45 -6.57
CA ILE A 32 -22.58 -19.46 -7.63
C ILE A 32 -23.12 -18.14 -7.06
N PHE A 33 -24.03 -18.20 -6.09
CA PHE A 33 -24.58 -17.01 -5.44
C PHE A 33 -23.53 -16.22 -4.63
N ILE A 34 -22.67 -16.92 -3.88
CA ILE A 34 -21.58 -16.30 -3.11
C ILE A 34 -20.55 -15.64 -4.03
N ILE A 35 -20.18 -16.31 -5.13
CA ILE A 35 -19.30 -15.73 -6.16
C ILE A 35 -19.94 -14.47 -6.76
N GLY A 36 -21.25 -14.50 -7.05
CA GLY A 36 -21.98 -13.32 -7.52
C GLY A 36 -21.96 -12.14 -6.55
N LEU A 37 -22.14 -12.37 -5.25
CA LEU A 37 -22.05 -11.33 -4.23
C LEU A 37 -20.63 -10.76 -4.08
N PHE A 38 -19.61 -11.61 -4.16
CA PHE A 38 -18.20 -11.21 -4.09
C PHE A 38 -17.81 -10.30 -5.26
N LEU A 39 -18.17 -10.70 -6.48
CA LEU A 39 -17.92 -9.90 -7.69
C LEU A 39 -18.65 -8.56 -7.65
N ASN A 40 -19.90 -8.53 -7.18
CA ASN A 40 -20.68 -7.28 -7.03
C ASN A 40 -20.06 -6.31 -5.99
N ARG A 41 -19.43 -6.85 -4.94
CA ARG A 41 -18.74 -6.05 -3.90
C ARG A 41 -17.42 -5.46 -4.41
N GLN A 42 -16.67 -6.21 -5.20
CA GLN A 42 -15.43 -5.74 -5.83
C GLN A 42 -15.72 -4.65 -6.89
N TYR A 43 -16.83 -4.77 -7.60
CA TYR A 43 -17.26 -3.85 -8.64
C TYR A 43 -17.62 -2.44 -8.11
N ARG A 44 -18.17 -2.34 -6.90
CA ARG A 44 -18.57 -1.05 -6.29
C ARG A 44 -17.40 -0.13 -5.93
N LYS A 45 -16.16 -0.64 -5.97
CA LYS A 45 -14.94 0.09 -5.59
C LYS A 45 -14.14 0.62 -6.80
N ARG A 46 -14.54 0.32 -8.04
CA ARG A 46 -13.90 0.81 -9.26
C ARG A 46 -14.97 1.43 -10.16
N ASN A 47 -14.92 2.74 -10.33
CA ASN A 47 -15.88 3.56 -11.08
C ASN A 47 -15.91 3.19 -12.58
N SER A 48 -16.54 2.06 -12.91
CA SER A 48 -16.65 1.52 -14.26
C SER A 48 -18.13 1.36 -14.61
N ARG A 49 -18.53 1.78 -15.81
CA ARG A 49 -19.89 1.65 -16.36
C ARG A 49 -19.97 0.35 -17.17
N PHE A 50 -20.38 -0.74 -16.54
CA PHE A 50 -20.76 -1.98 -17.20
C PHE A 50 -22.10 -2.44 -16.60
N ALA A 51 -23.16 -1.90 -17.17
CA ALA A 51 -24.54 -2.22 -16.84
C ALA A 51 -24.86 -3.61 -17.42
N LYS A 52 -24.76 -4.68 -16.61
CA LYS A 52 -25.42 -6.00 -16.84
C LYS A 52 -25.25 -7.04 -15.72
N SER A 53 -24.83 -6.66 -14.51
CA SER A 53 -24.64 -7.60 -13.38
C SER A 53 -25.95 -8.12 -12.75
N GLY A 54 -27.10 -7.49 -13.02
CA GLY A 54 -28.40 -7.95 -12.50
C GLY A 54 -28.90 -9.28 -13.10
N TRP A 55 -28.44 -9.64 -14.31
CA TRP A 55 -28.93 -10.83 -15.01
C TRP A 55 -28.43 -12.13 -14.38
N PHE A 56 -27.19 -12.16 -13.90
CA PHE A 56 -26.63 -13.35 -13.23
C PHE A 56 -27.35 -13.71 -11.93
N ILE A 57 -27.83 -12.69 -11.20
CA ILE A 57 -28.61 -12.89 -9.97
C ILE A 57 -29.99 -13.47 -10.31
N ALA A 58 -30.63 -13.01 -11.39
CA ALA A 58 -31.93 -13.51 -11.83
C ALA A 58 -31.85 -14.95 -12.36
N VAL A 59 -30.80 -15.30 -13.12
CA VAL A 59 -30.59 -16.66 -13.65
C VAL A 59 -30.34 -17.68 -12.53
N GLY A 60 -29.59 -17.30 -11.48
CA GLY A 60 -29.34 -18.16 -10.32
C GLY A 60 -30.61 -18.51 -9.54
N ILE A 61 -31.52 -17.55 -9.38
CA ILE A 61 -32.80 -17.77 -8.67
C ILE A 61 -33.73 -18.67 -9.50
N ILE A 62 -33.85 -18.43 -10.81
CA ILE A 62 -34.76 -19.19 -11.69
C ILE A 62 -34.26 -20.64 -11.89
N SER A 63 -32.95 -20.85 -12.02
CA SER A 63 -32.37 -22.19 -12.17
C SER A 63 -32.58 -23.08 -10.93
N SER A 64 -32.69 -22.50 -9.73
CA SER A 64 -32.92 -23.25 -8.50
C SER A 64 -34.37 -23.75 -8.35
N PHE A 65 -35.33 -23.06 -8.97
CA PHE A 65 -36.76 -23.38 -8.87
C PHE A 65 -37.20 -24.49 -9.85
N VAL A 66 -36.60 -24.53 -11.04
CA VAL A 66 -36.95 -25.52 -12.07
C VAL A 66 -36.44 -26.92 -11.72
N LEU A 67 -35.32 -27.04 -10.99
CA LEU A 67 -34.77 -28.33 -10.59
C LEU A 67 -35.51 -28.97 -9.39
N ALA A 68 -36.22 -28.17 -8.60
CA ALA A 68 -37.01 -28.65 -7.45
C ALA A 68 -38.37 -29.24 -7.86
N MET A 69 -38.96 -28.81 -8.99
CA MET A 69 -40.25 -29.35 -9.46
C MET A 69 -40.14 -30.72 -10.16
N VAL A 70 -38.98 -31.07 -10.71
CA VAL A 70 -38.81 -32.34 -11.46
C VAL A 70 -38.71 -33.56 -10.54
N PHE A 71 -38.44 -33.38 -9.25
CA PHE A 71 -38.24 -34.50 -8.31
C PHE A 71 -39.39 -34.72 -7.30
N SER A 72 -40.52 -34.02 -7.45
CA SER A 72 -41.69 -34.20 -6.57
C SER A 72 -42.84 -34.88 -7.32
N ALA A 73 -42.66 -36.16 -7.66
CA ALA A 73 -43.76 -37.04 -8.06
C ALA A 73 -43.80 -38.24 -7.09
N PRO A 74 -44.92 -38.47 -6.37
CA PRO A 74 -45.06 -39.66 -5.55
C PRO A 74 -45.45 -40.83 -6.45
N SER A 75 -44.66 -41.90 -6.45
CA SER A 75 -45.08 -43.16 -7.05
C SER A 75 -45.70 -44.04 -5.97
N GLU A 76 -47.02 -44.16 -6.02
CA GLU A 76 -47.76 -45.15 -5.25
C GLU A 76 -47.60 -46.55 -5.85
N GLU A 77 -47.56 -47.52 -4.95
CA GLU A 77 -47.49 -48.95 -5.17
C GLU A 77 -48.90 -49.55 -5.02
N LYS A 78 -49.33 -50.44 -5.93
CA LYS A 78 -50.08 -51.68 -5.59
C LYS A 78 -50.32 -52.64 -6.76
N LYS A 79 -49.92 -53.89 -6.49
CA LYS A 79 -50.39 -55.27 -6.83
C LYS A 79 -51.62 -55.40 -7.75
N ASP A 80 -51.68 -56.35 -8.69
CA ASP A 80 -51.88 -57.79 -8.43
C ASP A 80 -51.50 -58.72 -9.63
N ALA A 81 -51.55 -60.02 -9.34
CA ALA A 81 -51.02 -61.22 -10.01
C ALA A 81 -51.50 -61.54 -11.45
N ASP A 82 -50.64 -62.21 -12.25
CA ASP A 82 -50.74 -63.65 -12.59
C ASP A 82 -49.49 -64.11 -13.40
N GLN A 83 -49.15 -65.38 -13.28
CA GLN A 83 -47.99 -66.10 -13.85
C GLN A 83 -48.28 -66.62 -15.30
N PRO A 84 -47.37 -67.31 -16.04
CA PRO A 84 -45.94 -67.59 -15.84
C PRO A 84 -45.06 -67.53 -17.13
N LYS A 85 -43.76 -67.84 -16.91
CA LYS A 85 -42.73 -68.41 -17.84
C LYS A 85 -41.86 -67.42 -18.61
N SER A 86 -40.61 -67.25 -18.15
CA SER A 86 -39.46 -68.03 -18.67
C SER A 86 -38.10 -67.44 -18.25
N VAL A 87 -37.24 -68.34 -17.77
CA VAL A 87 -35.78 -68.38 -17.98
C VAL A 87 -34.92 -67.34 -17.26
N SER A 88 -34.43 -67.82 -16.12
CA SER A 88 -33.09 -67.62 -15.55
C SER A 88 -31.95 -67.52 -16.57
N VAL A 89 -31.40 -66.33 -16.83
CA VAL A 89 -29.95 -66.07 -17.10
C VAL A 89 -29.67 -64.56 -16.98
N ASN A 90 -29.84 -63.88 -15.82
CA ASN A 90 -29.42 -62.45 -15.77
C ASN A 90 -29.21 -61.80 -14.37
N LYS A 91 -29.00 -62.59 -13.31
CA LYS A 91 -28.80 -62.04 -11.95
C LYS A 91 -27.33 -61.96 -11.52
N GLU A 92 -26.45 -62.82 -12.04
CA GLU A 92 -25.03 -62.83 -11.67
C GLU A 92 -24.21 -61.74 -12.40
N LYS A 93 -24.45 -61.51 -13.70
CA LYS A 93 -23.77 -60.43 -14.47
C LYS A 93 -24.09 -59.01 -13.98
N LYS A 94 -25.28 -58.78 -13.40
CA LYS A 94 -25.67 -57.48 -12.82
C LYS A 94 -25.06 -57.24 -11.44
N ALA A 95 -24.80 -58.30 -10.66
CA ALA A 95 -24.17 -58.20 -9.35
C ALA A 95 -22.65 -57.95 -9.48
N GLU A 96 -21.96 -58.64 -10.39
CA GLU A 96 -20.54 -58.39 -10.67
C GLU A 96 -20.27 -56.98 -11.23
N ALA A 97 -21.11 -56.51 -12.16
CA ALA A 97 -20.98 -55.15 -12.71
C ALA A 97 -21.20 -54.05 -11.65
N ALA A 98 -22.04 -54.30 -10.64
CA ALA A 98 -22.25 -53.37 -9.53
C ALA A 98 -21.06 -53.35 -8.56
N ILE A 99 -20.43 -54.50 -8.31
CA ILE A 99 -19.23 -54.63 -7.46
C ILE A 99 -18.02 -53.96 -8.13
N ILE A 100 -17.82 -54.15 -9.44
CA ILE A 100 -16.74 -53.49 -10.21
C ILE A 100 -16.91 -51.97 -10.17
N LYS A 101 -18.12 -51.47 -10.41
CA LYS A 101 -18.43 -50.03 -10.38
C LYS A 101 -18.30 -49.42 -8.98
N ALA A 102 -18.57 -50.20 -7.93
CA ALA A 102 -18.34 -49.78 -6.55
C ALA A 102 -16.83 -49.71 -6.23
N LYS A 103 -16.04 -50.67 -6.71
CA LYS A 103 -14.59 -50.71 -6.52
C LYS A 103 -13.87 -49.59 -7.26
N GLU A 104 -14.26 -49.31 -8.51
CA GLU A 104 -13.76 -48.16 -9.29
C GLU A 104 -14.07 -46.81 -8.62
N LYS A 105 -15.22 -46.68 -7.95
CA LYS A 105 -15.55 -45.47 -7.17
C LYS A 105 -14.66 -45.29 -5.94
N VAL A 106 -14.35 -46.38 -5.23
CA VAL A 106 -13.46 -46.34 -4.06
C VAL A 106 -12.04 -45.99 -4.49
N ASP A 107 -11.54 -46.61 -5.56
CA ASP A 107 -10.20 -46.32 -6.10
C ASP A 107 -10.09 -44.89 -6.63
N ALA A 108 -11.17 -44.34 -7.22
CA ALA A 108 -11.22 -42.95 -7.66
C ALA A 108 -11.25 -41.95 -6.48
N GLU A 109 -11.94 -42.29 -5.39
CA GLU A 109 -12.00 -41.46 -4.18
C GLU A 109 -10.66 -41.45 -3.42
N GLU A 110 -9.98 -42.59 -3.34
CA GLU A 110 -8.62 -42.66 -2.77
C GLU A 110 -7.60 -41.88 -3.61
N LYS A 111 -7.66 -41.96 -4.94
CA LYS A 111 -6.81 -41.15 -5.83
C LYS A 111 -7.07 -39.66 -5.66
N ALA A 112 -8.33 -39.24 -5.56
CA ALA A 112 -8.67 -37.84 -5.33
C ALA A 112 -8.15 -37.33 -3.98
N LYS A 113 -8.28 -38.12 -2.91
CA LYS A 113 -7.73 -37.78 -1.57
C LYS A 113 -6.20 -37.73 -1.56
N ALA A 114 -5.53 -38.63 -2.28
CA ALA A 114 -4.07 -38.62 -2.40
C ALA A 114 -3.57 -37.40 -3.19
N GLU A 115 -4.27 -37.01 -4.25
CA GLU A 115 -3.95 -35.82 -5.04
C GLU A 115 -4.21 -34.53 -4.26
N GLU A 116 -5.30 -34.44 -3.50
CA GLU A 116 -5.58 -33.33 -2.59
C GLU A 116 -4.50 -33.19 -1.51
N LYS A 117 -4.09 -34.32 -0.91
CA LYS A 117 -2.99 -34.35 0.07
C LYS A 117 -1.66 -33.89 -0.54
N ARG A 118 -1.32 -34.34 -1.75
CA ARG A 118 -0.11 -33.91 -2.44
C ARG A 118 -0.13 -32.41 -2.74
N LEU A 119 -1.25 -31.89 -3.23
CA LEU A 119 -1.42 -30.45 -3.50
C LEU A 119 -1.31 -29.62 -2.22
N ALA A 120 -1.85 -30.11 -1.11
CA ALA A 120 -1.72 -29.45 0.19
C ALA A 120 -0.26 -29.45 0.70
N GLU A 121 0.46 -30.57 0.54
CA GLU A 121 1.87 -30.69 0.91
C GLU A 121 2.77 -29.79 0.05
N GLU A 122 2.54 -29.72 -1.26
CA GLU A 122 3.25 -28.81 -2.17
C GLU A 122 3.01 -27.33 -1.82
N LYS A 123 1.76 -26.96 -1.53
CA LYS A 123 1.42 -25.59 -1.10
C LYS A 123 2.09 -25.23 0.23
N ALA A 124 2.08 -26.14 1.20
CA ALA A 124 2.73 -25.93 2.49
C ALA A 124 4.25 -25.78 2.35
N LYS A 125 4.87 -26.56 1.44
CA LYS A 125 6.29 -26.44 1.14
C LYS A 125 6.61 -25.08 0.49
N ALA A 126 5.81 -24.63 -0.48
CA ALA A 126 6.01 -23.33 -1.14
C ALA A 126 5.85 -22.16 -0.16
N GLU A 127 4.83 -22.18 0.71
CA GLU A 127 4.63 -21.17 1.76
C GLU A 127 5.81 -21.12 2.73
N LYS A 128 6.36 -22.29 3.11
CA LYS A 128 7.54 -22.38 3.98
C LYS A 128 8.79 -21.81 3.32
N GLU A 129 9.05 -22.16 2.06
CA GLU A 129 10.18 -21.64 1.30
C GLU A 129 10.08 -20.11 1.10
N GLU A 130 8.87 -19.56 0.93
CA GLU A 130 8.65 -18.12 0.83
C GLU A 130 8.89 -17.41 2.17
N LEU A 131 8.43 -17.99 3.29
CA LEU A 131 8.69 -17.45 4.62
C LEU A 131 10.20 -17.44 4.95
N GLU A 132 10.90 -18.54 4.68
CA GLU A 132 12.35 -18.65 4.89
C GLU A 132 13.13 -17.59 4.06
N LYS A 133 12.70 -17.33 2.81
CA LYS A 133 13.27 -16.24 2.00
C LYS A 133 12.99 -14.86 2.57
N GLN A 134 11.78 -14.61 3.07
CA GLN A 134 11.42 -13.33 3.67
C GLN A 134 12.22 -13.06 4.95
N GLU A 135 12.42 -14.08 5.79
CA GLU A 135 13.24 -13.98 6.99
C GLU A 135 14.71 -13.70 6.67
N ALA A 136 15.29 -14.40 5.68
CA ALA A 136 16.65 -14.16 5.23
C ALA A 136 16.85 -12.75 4.66
N ALA A 137 15.90 -12.27 3.85
CA ALA A 137 15.92 -10.91 3.31
C ALA A 137 15.82 -9.84 4.41
N LYS A 138 14.96 -10.07 5.40
CA LYS A 138 14.80 -9.17 6.55
C LYS A 138 16.09 -9.10 7.38
N LEU A 139 16.73 -10.23 7.66
CA LEU A 139 17.99 -10.26 8.41
C LEU A 139 19.10 -9.51 7.67
N SER A 140 19.25 -9.75 6.37
CA SER A 140 20.22 -9.03 5.54
C SER A 140 19.95 -7.52 5.51
N GLN A 141 18.68 -7.11 5.43
CA GLN A 141 18.31 -5.69 5.46
C GLN A 141 18.60 -5.04 6.82
N GLU A 142 18.38 -5.75 7.93
CA GLU A 142 18.70 -5.26 9.27
C GLU A 142 20.22 -5.09 9.48
N GLU A 143 21.03 -6.03 8.96
CA GLU A 143 22.50 -5.93 8.98
C GLU A 143 22.99 -4.74 8.16
N LEU A 144 22.45 -4.55 6.96
CA LEU A 144 22.75 -3.43 6.09
C LEU A 144 22.37 -2.10 6.74
N ALA A 145 21.16 -2.00 7.29
CA ALA A 145 20.71 -0.81 8.01
C ALA A 145 21.64 -0.46 9.18
N LYS A 146 22.02 -1.46 9.97
CA LYS A 146 22.95 -1.29 11.08
C LYS A 146 24.33 -0.80 10.62
N SER A 147 24.84 -1.33 9.51
CA SER A 147 26.13 -0.92 8.95
C SER A 147 26.18 0.55 8.54
N MET A 148 25.02 1.11 8.14
CA MET A 148 24.87 2.52 7.74
C MET A 148 24.40 3.45 8.86
N GLY A 149 24.24 2.93 10.08
CA GLY A 149 23.71 3.68 11.21
C GLY A 149 22.24 4.09 11.06
N LEU A 150 21.45 3.28 10.34
CA LEU A 150 20.02 3.48 10.18
C LEU A 150 19.25 2.85 11.33
N GLU A 151 18.37 3.63 11.95
CA GLU A 151 17.49 3.20 13.02
C GLU A 151 16.03 3.20 12.53
N PRO A 152 15.28 2.09 12.67
CA PRO A 152 13.88 2.06 12.29
C PRO A 152 13.02 2.76 13.35
N ILE A 153 12.15 3.67 12.91
CA ILE A 153 11.19 4.37 13.78
C ILE A 153 9.80 4.36 13.16
N THR A 154 8.77 4.57 13.98
CA THR A 154 7.42 4.85 13.50
C THR A 154 7.09 6.32 13.74
N VAL A 155 6.65 7.02 12.69
CA VAL A 155 6.24 8.43 12.77
C VAL A 155 4.87 8.51 13.45
N GLY A 156 4.81 9.22 14.58
CA GLY A 156 3.58 9.43 15.34
C GLY A 156 2.75 10.59 14.79
N ARG A 157 3.39 11.73 14.52
CA ARG A 157 2.79 12.89 13.86
C ARG A 157 3.82 13.76 13.17
N VAL A 158 3.36 14.56 12.22
CA VAL A 158 4.13 15.62 11.57
C VAL A 158 3.76 16.96 12.24
N VAL A 159 4.77 17.78 12.55
CA VAL A 159 4.60 19.11 13.18
C VAL A 159 4.65 20.19 12.12
N ASP A 160 5.69 20.13 11.27
CA ASP A 160 5.86 20.98 10.09
C ASP A 160 6.54 20.17 8.97
N GLY A 161 6.76 20.78 7.80
CA GLY A 161 7.33 20.11 6.63
C GLY A 161 8.67 19.40 6.91
N ASP A 162 9.51 19.96 7.78
CA ASP A 162 10.83 19.41 8.16
C ASP A 162 10.92 18.92 9.61
N THR A 163 9.81 18.89 10.35
CA THR A 163 9.81 18.53 11.78
C THR A 163 8.74 17.48 12.07
N LEU A 164 9.15 16.36 12.66
CA LEU A 164 8.27 15.25 13.00
C LEU A 164 8.43 14.80 14.46
N VAL A 165 7.44 14.07 14.94
CA VAL A 165 7.45 13.41 16.24
C VAL A 165 7.18 11.93 16.03
N THR A 166 8.09 11.10 16.53
CA THR A 166 7.95 9.64 16.51
C THR A 166 6.84 9.19 17.46
N SER A 167 6.38 7.96 17.28
CA SER A 167 5.38 7.33 18.15
C SER A 167 5.86 7.18 19.61
N ASP A 168 7.17 7.06 19.83
CA ASP A 168 7.81 7.03 21.15
C ASP A 168 8.11 8.45 21.73
N GLY A 169 7.72 9.51 21.02
CA GLY A 169 7.74 10.89 21.52
C GLY A 169 9.02 11.69 21.22
N ARG A 170 10.01 11.10 20.53
CA ARG A 170 11.21 11.81 20.08
C ARG A 170 10.85 12.84 19.02
N LYS A 171 11.43 14.04 19.14
CA LYS A 171 11.30 15.11 18.13
C LYS A 171 12.46 15.02 17.17
N ILE A 172 12.19 15.13 15.88
CA ILE A 172 13.21 15.04 14.83
C ILE A 172 13.10 16.25 13.92
N ARG A 173 14.24 16.90 13.65
CA ARG A 173 14.41 17.94 12.61
C ARG A 173 15.21 17.33 11.46
N LEU A 174 14.66 17.43 10.25
CA LEU A 174 15.30 16.92 9.04
C LEU A 174 16.56 17.73 8.73
N VAL A 175 17.71 17.09 8.57
CA VAL A 175 18.99 17.78 8.30
C VAL A 175 19.11 18.19 6.82
N GLY A 176 19.79 19.31 6.57
CA GLY A 176 20.17 19.74 5.21
C GLY A 176 19.05 20.36 4.38
N VAL A 177 17.83 20.44 4.91
CA VAL A 177 16.66 21.00 4.24
C VAL A 177 15.91 21.97 5.15
N ASN A 178 15.24 22.95 4.56
CA ASN A 178 14.37 23.88 5.26
C ASN A 178 13.07 24.05 4.47
N THR A 179 11.94 23.77 5.11
CA THR A 179 10.62 23.97 4.49
C THR A 179 10.09 25.36 4.83
N PRO A 180 9.26 25.97 3.97
CA PRO A 180 8.54 27.18 4.35
C PRO A 180 7.74 26.91 5.63
N GLU A 181 7.88 27.79 6.62
CA GLU A 181 7.29 27.60 7.94
C GLU A 181 5.76 27.66 7.85
N SER A 182 5.08 26.75 8.57
CA SER A 182 3.61 26.69 8.61
C SER A 182 3.01 26.90 10.00
N THR A 183 3.83 26.95 11.05
CA THR A 183 3.33 27.01 12.44
C THR A 183 3.59 28.37 13.09
N THR A 184 4.85 28.78 13.21
CA THR A 184 5.23 30.00 13.94
C THR A 184 5.19 31.25 13.07
N ARG A 185 5.47 31.09 11.78
CA ARG A 185 5.33 32.07 10.72
C ARG A 185 4.56 31.40 9.59
N HIS A 186 3.66 32.10 8.93
CA HIS A 186 2.95 31.52 7.80
C HIS A 186 3.67 32.00 6.54
N GLU A 187 4.70 31.24 6.13
CA GLU A 187 5.38 31.45 4.86
C GLU A 187 4.55 30.82 3.73
N GLU A 188 4.57 31.44 2.56
CA GLU A 188 3.86 30.95 1.38
C GLU A 188 4.34 29.52 1.07
N TYR A 189 3.43 28.62 0.72
CA TYR A 189 3.71 27.20 0.48
C TYR A 189 4.04 26.33 1.72
N GLY A 190 4.02 26.89 2.94
CA GLY A 190 4.34 26.13 4.15
C GLY A 190 3.30 25.07 4.51
N LYS A 191 2.00 25.39 4.33
CA LYS A 191 0.91 24.44 4.59
C LYS A 191 1.00 23.23 3.65
N GLU A 192 1.36 23.47 2.40
CA GLU A 192 1.56 22.49 1.35
C GLU A 192 2.72 21.56 1.69
N ALA A 193 3.86 22.12 2.13
CA ALA A 193 5.00 21.33 2.60
C ALA A 193 4.65 20.45 3.81
N SER A 194 3.98 21.00 4.82
CA SER A 194 3.52 20.26 6.00
C SER A 194 2.52 19.15 5.65
N ASN A 195 1.55 19.44 4.78
CA ASN A 195 0.58 18.45 4.29
C ASN A 195 1.27 17.35 3.46
N TYR A 196 2.27 17.71 2.65
CA TYR A 196 3.03 16.76 1.86
C TYR A 196 3.77 15.76 2.76
N THR A 197 4.53 16.26 3.74
CA THR A 197 5.20 15.43 4.75
C THR A 197 4.21 14.57 5.52
N THR A 198 3.06 15.13 5.92
CA THR A 198 1.99 14.38 6.58
C THR A 198 1.49 13.22 5.72
N SER A 199 1.19 13.46 4.44
CA SER A 199 0.70 12.42 3.51
C SER A 199 1.74 11.31 3.27
N LYS A 200 3.02 11.67 3.31
CA LYS A 200 4.12 10.75 3.03
C LYS A 200 4.54 9.95 4.25
N LEU A 201 4.52 10.52 5.45
CA LEU A 201 5.16 9.94 6.62
C LEU A 201 4.22 9.56 7.76
N ASN A 202 3.05 10.20 7.90
CA ASN A 202 2.22 10.04 9.10
C ASN A 202 1.80 8.58 9.33
N GLY A 203 2.11 8.03 10.51
CA GLY A 203 1.82 6.65 10.88
C GLY A 203 2.68 5.58 10.18
N LYS A 204 3.68 5.98 9.37
CA LYS A 204 4.54 5.04 8.65
C LYS A 204 5.80 4.69 9.44
N GLN A 205 6.33 3.50 9.17
CA GLN A 205 7.67 3.13 9.56
C GLN A 205 8.66 3.71 8.54
N VAL A 206 9.73 4.34 9.03
CA VAL A 206 10.83 4.87 8.23
C VAL A 206 12.14 4.62 8.96
N TRP A 207 13.26 4.89 8.29
CA TRP A 207 14.59 4.78 8.85
C TRP A 207 15.18 6.16 9.05
N ILE A 208 15.78 6.41 10.21
CA ILE A 208 16.48 7.65 10.50
C ILE A 208 17.98 7.41 10.52
N GLN A 209 18.73 8.32 9.93
CA GLN A 209 20.19 8.31 9.92
C GLN A 209 20.69 9.57 10.62
N LYS A 210 21.65 9.43 11.52
CA LYS A 210 22.40 10.57 12.02
C LYS A 210 23.55 10.88 11.06
N ASP A 211 23.80 12.16 10.83
CA ASP A 211 25.06 12.60 10.23
C ASP A 211 26.12 12.76 11.35
N VAL A 212 26.45 13.99 11.75
CA VAL A 212 27.46 14.25 12.78
C VAL A 212 26.81 14.66 14.10
N SER A 213 25.94 15.67 14.08
CA SER A 213 25.33 16.25 15.27
C SER A 213 24.17 15.41 15.79
N GLU A 214 24.04 15.32 17.12
CA GLU A 214 22.98 14.53 17.75
C GLU A 214 21.66 15.30 17.82
N THR A 215 21.69 16.49 18.43
CA THR A 215 20.52 17.35 18.65
C THR A 215 20.81 18.81 18.40
N ASP A 216 19.77 19.56 18.06
CA ASP A 216 19.84 21.03 18.05
C ASP A 216 19.64 21.66 19.45
N ARG A 217 19.69 22.99 19.51
CA ARG A 217 19.47 23.79 20.73
C ARG A 217 18.07 23.62 21.35
N TYR A 218 17.12 23.05 20.63
CA TYR A 218 15.75 22.77 21.08
C TYR A 218 15.56 21.30 21.46
N SER A 219 16.66 20.54 21.56
CA SER A 219 16.66 19.11 21.88
C SER A 219 15.88 18.26 20.87
N ARG A 220 15.78 18.71 19.61
CA ARG A 220 15.29 17.88 18.50
C ARG A 220 16.47 17.08 17.95
N LEU A 221 16.26 15.80 17.69
CA LEU A 221 17.26 14.96 17.02
C LEU A 221 17.45 15.46 15.58
N LEU A 222 18.71 15.61 15.18
CA LEU A 222 19.09 15.98 13.82
C LEU A 222 19.25 14.70 13.01
N ARG A 223 18.35 14.46 12.03
CA ARG A 223 18.34 13.23 11.25
C ARG A 223 18.04 13.44 9.77
N ILE A 224 18.57 12.54 8.96
CA ILE A 224 18.10 12.27 7.60
C ILE A 224 17.05 11.16 7.68
N VAL A 225 15.98 11.25 6.87
CA VAL A 225 14.92 10.23 6.82
C VAL A 225 15.00 9.46 5.51
N TRP A 226 14.99 8.13 5.63
CA TRP A 226 14.96 7.17 4.53
C TRP A 226 13.64 6.37 4.57
N LEU A 227 12.95 6.30 3.44
CA LEU A 227 11.70 5.56 3.24
C LEU A 227 11.93 4.05 3.12
N SER A 228 13.14 3.64 2.74
CA SER A 228 13.60 2.25 2.69
C SER A 228 15.12 2.22 2.86
N VAL A 229 15.66 1.09 3.30
CA VAL A 229 17.12 0.91 3.48
C VAL A 229 17.81 0.96 2.11
N PRO A 230 18.78 1.87 1.91
CA PRO A 230 19.56 1.92 0.70
C PRO A 230 20.64 0.81 0.68
N GLU A 231 21.02 0.35 -0.51
CA GLU A 231 22.18 -0.52 -0.74
C GLU A 231 23.48 0.28 -0.68
N ASN A 232 23.43 1.54 -1.12
CA ASN A 232 24.50 2.51 -1.00
C ASN A 232 23.90 3.89 -0.69
N ASP A 233 24.18 4.40 0.51
CA ASP A 233 23.60 5.66 0.99
C ASP A 233 24.17 6.91 0.28
N MET A 234 25.19 6.75 -0.58
CA MET A 234 25.76 7.79 -1.43
C MET A 234 25.42 7.61 -2.93
N ASP A 235 24.61 6.60 -3.29
CA ASP A 235 24.11 6.47 -4.66
C ASP A 235 23.00 7.49 -4.94
N GLU A 236 23.14 8.26 -6.02
CA GLU A 236 22.20 9.34 -6.34
C GLU A 236 20.78 8.83 -6.61
N ASN A 237 20.62 7.69 -7.29
CA ASN A 237 19.29 7.16 -7.62
C ASN A 237 18.57 6.70 -6.36
N GLU A 238 19.32 6.11 -5.43
CA GLU A 238 18.79 5.72 -4.12
C GLU A 238 18.46 6.92 -3.26
N ILE A 239 19.31 7.95 -3.21
CA ILE A 239 19.00 9.20 -2.52
C ILE A 239 17.70 9.80 -3.09
N ARG A 240 17.56 9.90 -4.41
CA ARG A 240 16.37 10.47 -5.07
C ARG A 240 15.09 9.70 -4.77
N SER A 241 15.15 8.37 -4.73
CA SER A 241 13.96 7.51 -4.63
C SER A 241 13.62 7.08 -3.21
N LYS A 242 14.62 6.97 -2.33
CA LYS A 242 14.49 6.42 -0.98
C LYS A 242 14.69 7.48 0.11
N MET A 243 15.38 8.60 -0.13
CA MET A 243 15.59 9.62 0.92
C MET A 243 14.48 10.68 0.91
N PHE A 244 13.78 10.83 2.03
CA PHE A 244 12.68 11.79 2.14
C PHE A 244 13.16 13.25 2.13
N ASN A 245 14.33 13.55 2.70
CA ASN A 245 14.93 14.89 2.62
C ASN A 245 15.13 15.31 1.16
N ALA A 246 15.64 14.41 0.31
CA ALA A 246 15.77 14.64 -1.12
C ALA A 246 14.41 14.77 -1.82
N ASP A 247 13.43 13.93 -1.46
CA ASP A 247 12.06 14.00 -1.99
C ASP A 247 11.41 15.37 -1.74
N LEU A 248 11.63 15.98 -0.57
CA LEU A 248 11.15 17.34 -0.29
C LEU A 248 11.76 18.37 -1.26
N VAL A 249 13.06 18.31 -1.47
CA VAL A 249 13.78 19.27 -2.33
C VAL A 249 13.40 19.07 -3.80
N LEU A 250 13.41 17.83 -4.30
CA LEU A 250 13.09 17.47 -5.69
C LEU A 250 11.69 17.90 -6.14
N ASN A 251 10.76 17.96 -5.19
CA ASN A 251 9.38 18.35 -5.43
C ASN A 251 9.09 19.82 -5.04
N GLY A 252 10.12 20.58 -4.64
CA GLY A 252 9.97 22.01 -4.35
C GLY A 252 9.23 22.32 -3.05
N TYR A 253 9.25 21.41 -2.07
CA TYR A 253 8.69 21.64 -0.73
C TYR A 253 9.71 22.19 0.27
N ALA A 254 11.00 22.07 -0.04
CA ALA A 254 12.07 22.56 0.81
C ALA A 254 13.21 23.17 -0.02
N GLU A 255 13.92 24.11 0.58
CA GLU A 255 15.20 24.59 0.10
C GLU A 255 16.35 23.86 0.81
N PRO A 256 17.52 23.70 0.15
CA PRO A 256 18.72 23.23 0.83
C PRO A 256 19.14 24.21 1.92
N SER A 257 19.59 23.67 3.05
CA SER A 257 19.98 24.46 4.22
C SER A 257 21.12 23.76 4.95
N THR A 258 22.34 24.08 4.55
CA THR A 258 23.57 23.46 5.03
C THR A 258 24.07 24.15 6.29
N TYR A 259 24.28 23.37 7.36
CA TYR A 259 24.90 23.83 8.60
C TYR A 259 26.02 22.86 9.00
N PRO A 260 27.29 23.27 8.91
CA PRO A 260 28.39 22.43 9.38
C PRO A 260 28.23 22.04 10.86
N PRO A 261 28.58 20.81 11.25
CA PRO A 261 29.27 19.77 10.46
C PRO A 261 28.35 18.86 9.62
N ASP A 262 27.03 19.04 9.66
CA ASP A 262 26.04 18.15 9.04
C ASP A 262 25.85 18.43 7.54
N VAL A 263 26.84 18.03 6.74
CA VAL A 263 26.93 18.41 5.31
C VAL A 263 27.00 17.22 4.35
N LYS A 264 26.83 15.98 4.84
CA LYS A 264 27.07 14.75 4.07
C LYS A 264 26.35 14.71 2.71
N TYR A 265 25.13 15.23 2.64
CA TYR A 265 24.28 15.20 1.44
C TYR A 265 24.06 16.57 0.78
N SER A 266 24.78 17.60 1.24
CA SER A 266 24.56 19.00 0.82
C SER A 266 24.65 19.20 -0.69
N GLU A 267 25.65 18.61 -1.35
CA GLU A 267 25.83 18.71 -2.80
C GLU A 267 24.64 18.14 -3.59
N PHE A 268 24.07 17.02 -3.13
CA PHE A 268 22.88 16.43 -3.74
C PHE A 268 21.66 17.33 -3.57
N PHE A 269 21.45 17.88 -2.37
CA PHE A 269 20.33 18.79 -2.12
C PHE A 269 20.43 20.05 -2.99
N VAL A 270 21.62 20.65 -3.10
CA VAL A 270 21.86 21.79 -4.00
C VAL A 270 21.53 21.43 -5.45
N LYS A 271 22.02 20.28 -5.94
CA LYS A 271 21.72 19.79 -7.30
C LYS A 271 20.21 19.63 -7.52
N PHE A 272 19.52 18.95 -6.62
CA PHE A 272 18.09 18.69 -6.73
C PHE A 272 17.24 19.95 -6.64
N ALA A 273 17.67 20.93 -5.85
CA ALA A 273 16.97 22.20 -5.74
C ALA A 273 17.05 23.00 -7.04
N ARG A 274 18.21 22.99 -7.73
CA ARG A 274 18.34 23.59 -9.07
C ARG A 274 17.39 22.93 -10.08
N GLU A 275 17.25 21.61 -10.03
CA GLU A 275 16.30 20.88 -10.89
C GLU A 275 14.85 21.27 -10.58
N ALA A 276 14.48 21.34 -9.30
CA ALA A 276 13.13 21.75 -8.88
C ALA A 276 12.83 23.20 -9.28
N ARG A 277 13.81 24.11 -9.14
CA ARG A 277 13.71 25.50 -9.56
C ARG A 277 13.54 25.62 -11.07
N ALA A 278 14.39 24.97 -11.86
CA ALA A 278 14.28 24.98 -13.32
C ALA A 278 12.95 24.42 -13.83
N ALA A 279 12.33 23.50 -13.07
CA ALA A 279 11.02 22.94 -13.35
C ALA A 279 9.85 23.74 -12.73
N ASN A 280 10.10 24.89 -12.10
CA ASN A 280 9.10 25.72 -11.40
C ASN A 280 8.20 24.92 -10.45
N LYS A 281 8.80 24.04 -9.63
CA LYS A 281 8.05 23.20 -8.69
C LYS A 281 7.83 23.90 -7.35
N GLY A 282 6.64 23.75 -6.80
CA GLY A 282 6.32 24.15 -5.43
C GLY A 282 6.71 25.58 -5.09
N LEU A 283 7.58 25.77 -4.08
CA LEU A 283 8.03 27.08 -3.62
C LEU A 283 8.68 27.94 -4.73
N TRP A 284 9.21 27.31 -5.79
CA TRP A 284 9.86 28.02 -6.90
C TRP A 284 8.87 28.72 -7.84
N VAL A 285 7.56 28.44 -7.75
CA VAL A 285 6.52 29.16 -8.52
C VAL A 285 6.42 30.64 -8.10
N PHE A 286 6.87 30.96 -6.88
CA PHE A 286 6.79 32.32 -6.30
C PHE A 286 8.03 33.18 -6.61
N GLY A 287 9.00 32.64 -7.34
CA GLY A 287 10.21 33.35 -7.78
C GLY A 287 11.48 32.54 -7.57
N ASP A 288 12.58 33.02 -8.15
CA ASP A 288 13.87 32.32 -8.12
C ASP A 288 14.44 32.14 -6.70
N GLN A 289 14.05 33.00 -5.77
CA GLN A 289 14.48 32.94 -4.37
C GLN A 289 13.58 32.06 -3.49
N GLY A 290 12.54 31.43 -4.06
CA GLY A 290 11.61 30.61 -3.31
C GLY A 290 10.77 31.38 -2.29
N THR A 291 10.25 30.68 -1.28
CA THR A 291 9.40 31.25 -0.23
C THR A 291 9.97 31.08 1.17
N THR A 292 11.16 30.50 1.30
CA THR A 292 11.82 30.30 2.59
C THR A 292 13.30 30.62 2.49
N LYS A 293 14.04 30.48 3.60
CA LYS A 293 15.49 30.69 3.60
C LYS A 293 16.21 29.41 3.23
N GLY A 294 17.11 29.50 2.26
CA GLY A 294 18.04 28.44 1.88
C GLY A 294 19.43 28.98 1.51
N ASP A 295 20.34 28.06 1.19
CA ASP A 295 21.73 28.38 0.83
C ASP A 295 22.02 28.30 -0.68
N LEU A 296 20.99 28.02 -1.49
CA LEU A 296 21.14 27.67 -2.91
C LEU A 296 21.94 28.70 -3.73
N ASP A 297 21.76 30.00 -3.45
CA ASP A 297 22.45 31.12 -4.13
C ASP A 297 23.42 31.89 -3.20
N SER A 298 23.75 31.35 -2.02
CA SER A 298 24.56 32.04 -0.99
C SER A 298 25.94 32.50 -1.48
N THR A 299 26.48 31.92 -2.55
CA THR A 299 27.75 32.33 -3.17
C THR A 299 27.64 33.58 -4.06
N GLN A 300 26.44 33.97 -4.52
CA GLN A 300 26.25 35.18 -5.34
C GLN A 300 26.11 36.45 -4.48
N ASN A 301 25.57 36.33 -3.26
CA ASN A 301 25.32 37.49 -2.39
C ASN A 301 26.58 38.10 -1.74
N ASN A 302 27.69 37.36 -1.67
CA ASN A 302 28.94 37.88 -1.12
C ASN A 302 29.73 38.77 -2.10
N ASN A 303 29.32 38.86 -3.36
CA ASN A 303 30.00 39.68 -4.37
C ASN A 303 29.29 41.02 -4.68
N SER A 304 28.11 41.28 -4.10
CA SER A 304 27.38 42.54 -4.29
C SER A 304 27.56 43.55 -3.14
N GLY A 305 28.44 43.25 -2.17
CA GLY A 305 28.73 44.12 -1.01
C GLY A 305 29.96 45.02 -1.13
N SER A 306 30.66 45.02 -2.27
CA SER A 306 31.90 45.78 -2.44
C SER A 306 31.91 46.57 -3.77
N SER A 307 31.04 47.56 -3.91
CA SER A 307 31.26 48.64 -4.87
C SER A 307 30.68 49.97 -4.39
N SER A 308 31.60 50.88 -4.07
CA SER A 308 31.52 52.35 -4.14
C SER A 308 30.54 53.08 -3.22
N SER A 309 30.99 53.40 -2.00
CA SER A 309 30.73 54.72 -1.41
C SER A 309 31.81 55.70 -1.92
N THR A 310 31.58 56.33 -3.07
CA THR A 310 32.32 57.52 -3.46
C THR A 310 31.80 58.68 -2.62
N GLY A 311 32.52 58.98 -1.54
CA GLY A 311 32.36 60.23 -0.81
C GLY A 311 32.89 61.37 -1.66
N ASP A 312 31.98 62.16 -2.23
CA ASP A 312 32.35 63.40 -2.89
C ASP A 312 32.42 64.50 -1.83
N THR A 313 33.64 64.79 -1.39
CA THR A 313 33.96 65.84 -0.43
C THR A 313 34.61 66.97 -1.22
N SER A 314 33.82 67.96 -1.63
CA SER A 314 34.34 69.19 -2.26
C SER A 314 34.36 70.34 -1.24
N GLY A 315 35.51 70.52 -0.60
CA GLY A 315 35.99 71.82 -0.15
C GLY A 315 37.20 72.19 -1.01
N GLY A 316 37.51 73.43 -1.36
CA GLY A 316 36.93 74.75 -1.10
C GLY A 316 37.81 75.81 -1.79
N SER A 317 37.53 77.09 -1.53
CA SER A 317 38.34 78.32 -1.82
C SER A 317 38.54 78.69 -3.31
N THR A 318 38.48 79.94 -3.79
CA THR A 318 38.97 81.23 -3.22
C THR A 318 38.52 82.44 -4.09
N SER A 319 38.44 83.64 -3.47
CA SER A 319 38.65 85.02 -4.01
C SER A 319 37.70 85.57 -5.10
N GLY A 320 37.30 86.84 -5.14
CA GLY A 320 37.66 88.05 -4.40
C GLY A 320 37.09 89.30 -5.11
N SER A 321 37.13 90.43 -4.39
CA SER A 321 36.80 91.83 -4.79
C SER A 321 35.33 92.21 -4.88
#